data_AF-A0A248LN13-F1
#
_entry.id   AF-A0A248LN13-F1
#
_cell.length_a   1.000
_cell.length_b   1.000
_cell.length_c   1.000
_cell.angle_alpha   90.00
_cell.angle_beta   90.00
_cell.angle_gamma   90.00
#
_symmetry.space_group_name_H-M   'P 1'
#
loop_
_entity.id
_entity.type
_entity.pdbx_description
1 polymer ?
#
loop_
_entity_poly.entity_id
_entity_poly.type
_entity_poly.pdbx_seq_one_letter_code
_entity_poly.pdbx_strand_id
1 'polypeptide(L)'
;MTACRIAMIGAGETGTPLLQQLIDAPFVEVVGVADLDPAQPGMQLATRHGVAVTTQFQELARDASIDILIDVTGVPEVRDNLRAIMQATSNTHTLIMHERIALLMLSLSAGQWVGSKHDDLEYA
;
A
#
# COMPACT_ATOMS: atom_id res chain seq x y z
N MET A 1 -20.39 9.02 0.79
CA MET A 1 -20.34 7.74 1.53
C MET A 1 -19.04 7.08 1.11
N THR A 2 -18.17 6.76 2.05
CA THR A 2 -16.94 6.00 1.76
C THR A 2 -17.34 4.57 1.45
N ALA A 3 -16.84 4.01 0.34
CA ALA A 3 -17.15 2.65 -0.09
C ALA A 3 -16.03 1.65 0.25
N CYS A 4 -14.79 2.11 0.44
CA CYS A 4 -13.63 1.25 0.66
C CYS A 4 -12.56 1.92 1.53
N ARG A 5 -12.13 1.25 2.59
CA ARG A 5 -11.07 1.65 3.52
C ARG A 5 -9.77 0.97 3.13
N ILE A 6 -8.76 1.78 2.81
CA ILE A 6 -7.51 1.31 2.24
C ILE A 6 -6.33 1.73 3.10
N ALA A 7 -5.39 0.81 3.28
CA ALA A 7 -4.07 1.12 3.81
C ALA A 7 -2.98 0.73 2.80
N MET A 8 -1.85 1.42 2.84
CA MET A 8 -0.74 1.18 1.91
C MET A 8 0.58 0.96 2.65
N ILE A 9 1.37 0.00 2.20
CA ILE A 9 2.72 -0.31 2.70
C ILE A 9 3.71 -0.16 1.56
N GLY A 10 4.78 0.59 1.80
CA GLY A 10 5.66 1.11 0.77
C GLY A 10 5.10 2.41 0.22
N ALA A 11 5.80 3.51 0.47
CA ALA A 11 5.39 4.85 0.10
C ALA A 11 6.47 5.57 -0.72
N GLY A 12 7.33 4.79 -1.39
CA GLY A 12 8.36 5.30 -2.29
C GLY A 12 7.81 5.90 -3.57
N GLU A 13 8.72 6.27 -4.48
CA GLU A 13 8.38 6.92 -5.75
C GLU A 13 7.37 6.14 -6.60
N THR A 14 7.48 4.81 -6.62
CA THR A 14 6.61 3.95 -7.45
C THR A 14 5.18 3.87 -6.89
N GLY A 15 5.02 3.86 -5.57
CA GLY A 15 3.70 3.77 -4.92
C GLY A 15 2.99 5.12 -4.76
N THR A 16 3.74 6.23 -4.75
CA THR A 16 3.18 7.57 -4.48
C THR A 16 2.11 8.00 -5.51
N PRO A 17 2.25 7.76 -6.82
CA PRO A 17 1.20 8.07 -7.78
C PRO A 17 -0.11 7.33 -7.50
N LEU A 18 -0.02 6.05 -7.09
CA LEU A 18 -1.20 5.28 -6.70
C LEU A 18 -1.82 5.85 -5.43
N LEU A 19 -1.03 6.20 -4.41
CA LEU A 19 -1.52 6.85 -3.20
C LEU A 19 -2.28 8.15 -3.51
N GLN A 20 -1.75 8.99 -4.41
CA GLN A 20 -2.43 10.22 -4.82
C GLN A 20 -3.80 9.92 -5.43
N GLN A 21 -3.88 8.95 -6.35
CA GLN A 21 -5.15 8.53 -6.97
C GLN A 21 -6.15 8.01 -5.93
N LEU A 22 -5.68 7.28 -4.91
CA LEU A 22 -6.52 6.77 -3.82
C LEU A 22 -7.05 7.90 -2.93
N ILE A 23 -6.22 8.88 -2.59
CA ILE A 23 -6.61 10.06 -1.80
C ILE A 23 -7.64 10.92 -2.55
N ASP A 24 -7.48 11.07 -3.86
CA ASP A 24 -8.37 11.89 -4.70
C ASP A 24 -9.70 11.20 -5.02
N ALA A 25 -9.80 9.88 -4.80
CA ALA A 25 -11.00 9.11 -5.09
C ALA A 25 -12.08 9.29 -3.99
N PRO A 26 -13.26 9.88 -4.30
CA PRO A 26 -14.26 10.22 -3.28
C PRO A 26 -14.96 9.01 -2.63
N PHE A 27 -14.73 7.81 -3.15
CA PHE A 27 -15.27 6.55 -2.65
C PHE A 27 -14.23 5.75 -1.83
N VAL A 28 -13.00 6.25 -1.72
CA VAL A 28 -11.91 5.64 -0.95
C VAL A 28 -11.65 6.48 0.30
N GLU A 29 -11.35 5.80 1.40
CA GLU A 29 -10.72 6.42 2.58
C GLU A 29 -9.37 5.75 2.79
N VAL A 30 -8.30 6.53 2.63
CA VAL A 30 -6.96 6.04 2.98
C VAL A 30 -6.78 6.22 4.49
N VAL A 31 -6.77 5.11 5.21
CA VAL A 31 -6.76 5.11 6.69
C VAL A 31 -5.34 5.09 7.26
N GLY A 32 -4.35 4.68 6.48
CA GLY A 32 -2.96 4.67 6.92
C GLY A 32 -1.95 4.34 5.82
N VAL A 33 -0.74 4.88 5.99
CA VAL A 33 0.40 4.60 5.11
C VAL A 33 1.61 4.22 5.96
N ALA A 34 2.31 3.16 5.55
CA ALA A 34 3.52 2.70 6.21
C ALA A 34 4.74 2.68 5.26
N ASP A 35 5.85 3.25 5.74
CA ASP A 35 7.17 3.11 5.12
C ASP A 35 8.23 3.24 6.23
N LEU A 36 9.36 2.56 6.06
CA LEU A 36 10.48 2.64 7.01
C LEU A 36 11.16 4.01 6.96
N ASP A 37 11.16 4.65 5.78
CA ASP A 37 11.74 5.97 5.59
C ASP A 37 10.65 7.06 5.58
N PRO A 38 10.52 7.86 6.66
CA PRO A 38 9.53 8.94 6.73
C PRO A 38 9.80 10.07 5.73
N ALA A 39 11.00 10.13 5.12
CA ALA A 39 11.30 11.11 4.07
C ALA A 39 10.72 10.72 2.70
N GLN A 40 10.18 9.51 2.55
CA GLN A 40 9.62 9.04 1.28
C GLN A 40 8.46 9.93 0.80
N PRO A 41 8.34 10.13 -0.53
CA PRO A 41 7.37 11.07 -1.09
C PRO A 41 5.92 10.75 -0.69
N GLY A 42 5.56 9.47 -0.58
CA GLY A 42 4.23 9.04 -0.17
C GLY A 42 3.95 9.26 1.32
N MET A 43 4.96 9.17 2.18
CA MET A 43 4.83 9.49 3.62
C MET A 43 4.52 10.98 3.82
N GLN A 44 5.26 11.84 3.10
CA GLN A 44 5.01 13.28 3.12
C GLN A 44 3.65 13.63 2.53
N LEU A 45 3.26 12.95 1.45
CA LEU A 45 1.95 13.13 0.82
C LEU A 45 0.81 12.79 1.80
N ALA A 46 0.85 11.59 2.40
CA ALA A 46 -0.14 11.14 3.38
C ALA A 46 -0.29 12.15 4.53
N THR A 47 0.84 12.60 5.08
CA THR A 47 0.87 13.59 6.17
C THR A 47 0.19 14.90 5.78
N ARG A 48 0.46 15.43 4.57
CA ARG A 48 -0.18 16.67 4.08
C ARG A 48 -1.69 16.55 3.93
N HIS A 49 -2.18 15.36 3.65
CA HIS A 49 -3.61 15.06 3.51
C HIS A 49 -4.26 14.60 4.83
N GLY A 50 -3.53 14.63 5.95
CA GLY A 50 -4.05 14.22 7.26
C GLY A 50 -4.26 12.72 7.42
N VAL A 51 -3.67 11.91 6.54
CA VAL A 51 -3.67 10.44 6.63
C VAL A 51 -2.65 10.00 7.67
N ALA A 52 -2.99 9.02 8.51
CA ALA A 52 -2.08 8.48 9.51
C ALA A 52 -0.86 7.84 8.84
N VAL A 53 0.33 8.07 9.39
CA VAL A 53 1.58 7.48 8.91
C VAL A 53 2.26 6.70 10.02
N THR A 54 2.91 5.59 9.68
CA THR A 54 3.65 4.76 10.64
C THR A 54 4.90 4.16 9.99
N THR A 55 5.91 3.85 10.80
CA THR A 55 7.07 3.04 10.37
C THR A 55 6.87 1.55 10.67
N GLN A 56 5.75 1.18 11.30
CA GLN A 56 5.43 -0.19 11.70
C GLN A 56 4.20 -0.68 10.95
N PHE A 57 4.40 -1.26 9.77
CA PHE A 57 3.29 -1.72 8.93
C PHE A 57 2.40 -2.78 9.62
N GLN A 58 2.92 -3.46 10.65
CA GLN A 58 2.17 -4.44 11.43
C GLN A 58 1.03 -3.80 12.23
N GLU A 59 1.06 -2.48 12.46
CA GLU A 59 -0.06 -1.74 13.04
C GLU A 59 -1.25 -1.75 12.06
N LEU A 60 -0.99 -1.46 10.78
CA LEU A 60 -1.99 -1.49 9.71
C LEU A 60 -2.51 -2.92 9.49
N ALA A 61 -1.61 -3.91 9.49
CA ALA A 61 -1.99 -5.31 9.26
C ALA A 61 -2.91 -5.90 10.36
N ARG A 62 -2.90 -5.31 11.58
CA ARG A 62 -3.75 -5.74 12.69
C ARG A 62 -5.09 -5.02 12.74
N ASP A 63 -5.29 -3.96 11.96
CA ASP A 63 -6.55 -3.25 11.89
C ASP A 63 -7.52 -3.99 10.95
N ALA A 64 -8.44 -4.76 11.55
CA ALA A 64 -9.45 -5.52 10.83
C ALA A 64 -10.59 -4.66 10.25
N SER A 65 -10.54 -3.32 10.38
CA SER A 65 -11.47 -2.40 9.70
C SER A 65 -11.04 -2.00 8.29
N ILE A 66 -9.85 -2.42 7.86
CA ILE A 66 -9.32 -2.15 6.52
C ILE A 66 -9.87 -3.19 5.54
N ASP A 67 -10.46 -2.73 4.43
CA ASP A 67 -10.96 -3.60 3.36
C ASP A 67 -9.80 -4.11 2.49
N ILE A 68 -8.87 -3.22 2.11
CA ILE A 68 -7.75 -3.56 1.23
C ILE A 68 -6.44 -3.00 1.81
N LEU A 69 -5.46 -3.88 1.96
CA LEU A 69 -4.10 -3.53 2.33
C LEU A 69 -3.19 -3.72 1.11
N ILE A 70 -2.67 -2.62 0.60
CA ILE A 70 -1.86 -2.57 -0.61
C ILE A 70 -0.38 -2.65 -0.23
N ASP A 71 0.32 -3.68 -0.69
CA ASP A 71 1.76 -3.87 -0.50
C ASP A 71 2.49 -3.56 -1.80
N VAL A 72 3.18 -2.42 -1.85
CA VAL A 72 4.05 -2.00 -2.96
C VAL A 72 5.53 -1.97 -2.57
N THR A 73 5.93 -2.78 -1.58
CA THR A 73 7.33 -2.84 -1.13
C THR A 73 8.22 -3.66 -2.07
N GLY A 74 7.66 -4.67 -2.72
CA GLY A 74 8.40 -5.69 -3.47
C GLY A 74 9.22 -6.63 -2.58
N VAL A 75 9.08 -6.56 -1.26
CA VAL A 75 9.88 -7.36 -0.32
C VAL A 75 9.12 -8.64 0.04
N PRO A 76 9.63 -9.84 -0.29
CA PRO A 76 8.97 -11.10 0.04
C PRO A 76 8.65 -11.28 1.53
N GLU A 77 9.53 -10.81 2.40
CA GLU A 77 9.37 -10.90 3.85
C GLU A 77 8.17 -10.08 4.37
N VAL A 78 7.89 -8.92 3.78
CA VAL A 78 6.71 -8.11 4.14
C VAL A 78 5.44 -8.90 3.83
N ARG A 79 5.37 -9.49 2.64
CA ARG A 79 4.24 -10.33 2.21
C ARG A 79 4.02 -11.52 3.13
N ASP A 80 5.07 -12.21 3.54
CA ASP A 80 4.97 -13.36 4.44
C ASP A 80 4.54 -12.94 5.85
N ASN A 81 5.07 -11.81 6.35
CA ASN A 81 4.67 -11.24 7.62
C ASN A 81 3.19 -10.83 7.64
N LEU A 82 2.71 -10.18 6.57
CA LEU A 82 1.30 -9.84 6.42
C LEU A 82 0.41 -11.08 6.50
N ARG A 83 0.72 -12.14 5.76
CA ARG A 83 -0.05 -13.40 5.82
C ARG A 83 -0.06 -14.00 7.22
N ALA A 84 1.10 -14.01 7.90
CA ALA A 84 1.21 -14.51 9.27
C ALA A 84 0.35 -13.70 10.24
N ILE A 85 0.33 -12.37 10.13
CA ILE A 85 -0.53 -11.50 10.95
C ILE A 85 -2.01 -11.76 10.68
N MET A 86 -2.41 -11.86 9.41
CA MET A 86 -3.82 -12.14 9.06
C MET A 86 -4.30 -13.47 9.64
N GLN A 87 -3.45 -14.51 9.58
CA GLN A 87 -3.75 -15.81 10.20
C GLN A 87 -3.81 -15.72 11.73
N ALA A 88 -2.83 -15.08 12.35
CA ALA A 88 -2.76 -14.95 13.81
C ALA A 88 -3.92 -14.14 14.39
N THR A 89 -4.44 -13.17 13.65
CA THR A 89 -5.57 -12.32 14.05
C THR A 89 -6.92 -12.86 13.59
N SER A 90 -6.95 -13.98 12.85
CA SER A 90 -8.16 -14.49 12.19
C SER A 90 -8.86 -13.44 11.31
N ASN A 91 -8.09 -12.51 10.74
CA ASN A 91 -8.62 -11.48 9.86
C ASN A 91 -8.88 -12.07 8.47
N THR A 92 -10.15 -12.33 8.18
CA THR A 92 -10.64 -12.85 6.89
C THR A 92 -11.33 -11.78 6.05
N HIS A 93 -11.41 -10.56 6.56
CA HIS A 93 -12.07 -9.43 5.91
C HIS A 93 -11.11 -8.70 4.96
N THR A 94 -9.91 -8.37 5.44
CA THR A 94 -8.94 -7.59 4.68
C THR A 94 -8.33 -8.40 3.52
N LEU A 95 -8.35 -7.81 2.32
CA LEU A 95 -7.66 -8.36 1.15
C LEU A 95 -6.28 -7.73 0.99
N ILE A 96 -5.26 -8.56 0.75
CA ILE A 96 -3.90 -8.07 0.44
C ILE A 96 -3.78 -7.90 -1.08
N MET A 97 -3.54 -6.67 -1.54
CA MET A 97 -3.21 -6.37 -2.93
C MET A 97 -1.69 -6.29 -3.09
N HIS A 98 -1.12 -7.26 -3.82
CA HIS A 98 0.32 -7.33 -4.06
C HIS A 98 0.80 -6.30 -5.09
N GLU A 99 2.09 -5.96 -5.01
CA GLU A 99 2.76 -4.94 -5.84
C GLU A 99 2.47 -5.09 -7.34
N ARG A 100 2.60 -6.30 -7.90
CA ARG A 100 2.38 -6.52 -9.34
C ARG A 100 0.97 -6.17 -9.79
N ILE A 101 -0.03 -6.34 -8.93
CA ILE A 101 -1.41 -5.95 -9.21
C ILE A 101 -1.54 -4.42 -9.11
N ALA A 102 -0.92 -3.81 -8.10
CA ALA A 102 -0.88 -2.35 -7.95
C ALA A 102 -0.24 -1.66 -9.16
N LEU A 103 0.91 -2.16 -9.61
CA LEU A 103 1.63 -1.67 -10.79
C LEU A 103 0.84 -1.87 -12.07
N LEU A 104 0.16 -3.01 -12.23
CA LEU A 104 -0.73 -3.23 -13.37
C LEU A 104 -1.87 -2.19 -13.39
N MET A 105 -2.54 -1.96 -12.26
CA MET A 105 -3.62 -0.98 -12.17
C MET A 105 -3.13 0.44 -12.45
N LEU A 106 -1.98 0.80 -11.90
CA LEU A 106 -1.36 2.10 -12.15
C LEU A 106 -1.00 2.25 -13.64
N SER A 107 -0.40 1.22 -14.24
CA SER A 107 -0.05 1.20 -15.67
C SER A 107 -1.28 1.35 -16.57
N LEU A 108 -2.36 0.62 -16.25
CA LEU A 108 -3.63 0.73 -16.97
C LEU A 108 -4.25 2.12 -16.82
N SER A 109 -4.16 2.74 -15.64
CA SER A 109 -4.66 4.11 -15.42
C SER A 109 -3.84 5.17 -16.17
N ALA A 110 -2.53 4.97 -16.28
CA ALA A 110 -1.60 5.89 -16.92
C ALA A 110 -1.54 5.72 -18.45
N GLY A 111 -2.08 4.62 -18.99
CA GLY A 111 -2.00 4.27 -20.40
C GLY A 111 -0.60 3.88 -20.87
N GLN A 112 0.31 3.56 -19.95
CA GLN A 112 1.70 3.16 -20.22
C GLN A 112 2.24 2.27 -19.10
N TRP A 113 3.25 1.45 -19.40
CA TRP A 113 3.88 0.59 -18.39
C TRP A 113 4.63 1.41 -17.34
N VAL A 114 4.28 1.20 -16.07
CA VAL A 114 5.02 1.72 -14.92
C VAL A 114 5.83 0.58 -14.33
N GLY A 115 7.14 0.58 -14.59
CA GLY A 115 8.06 -0.44 -14.06
C GLY A 115 8.32 -0.29 -12.57
N SER A 116 8.67 -1.40 -11.92
CA SER A 116 9.18 -1.34 -10.54
C SER A 116 10.66 -0.93 -10.57
N LYS A 117 11.16 -0.31 -9.48
CA LYS A 117 12.62 -0.11 -9.31
C LYS A 117 13.34 -1.43 -8.95
N HIS A 118 12.59 -2.50 -8.68
CA HIS A 118 13.11 -3.81 -8.26
C HIS A 118 13.14 -4.85 -9.40
N ASP A 119 12.61 -4.53 -10.59
CA ASP A 119 12.57 -5.44 -11.74
C ASP A 119 13.99 -5.87 -12.20
N ASP A 120 15.02 -5.11 -11.83
CA ASP A 120 16.42 -5.41 -12.14
C ASP A 120 17.06 -6.48 -11.23
N LEU A 121 16.40 -6.92 -10.15
CA LEU A 121 17.00 -7.82 -9.14
C LEU A 121 16.30 -9.19 -8.97
N GLU A 122 15.12 -9.42 -9.55
CA GLU A 122 14.39 -10.70 -9.37
C GLU A 122 14.61 -11.74 -10.49
N TYR A 123 15.46 -11.46 -11.50
CA TYR A 123 15.76 -12.42 -12.58
C TYR A 123 17.26 -12.59 -12.93
N ALA A 124 18.17 -12.31 -11.99
CA ALA A 124 19.58 -12.69 -12.11
C ALA A 124 19.87 -14.07 -11.51
#